data_AF-A0A1B9MVG7-F1
#
_entry.id   AF-A0A1B9MVG7-F1
#
_cell.length_a   1.000
_cell.length_b   1.000
_cell.length_c   1.000
_cell.angle_alpha   90.00
_cell.angle_beta   90.00
_cell.angle_gamma   90.00
#
_symmetry.space_group_name_H-M   'P 1'
#
loop_
_entity.id
_entity.type
_entity.pdbx_description
1 polymer ?
#
loop_
_entity_poly.entity_id
_entity_poly.type
_entity_poly.pdbx_seq_one_letter_code
_entity_poly.pdbx_strand_id
1 'polypeptide(L)'
;MSVFFLFFPFTALADKQPLIETFVLCNPNFFSTIYNNKDELQQFTNIQTVDENLAYIQVTNRVDASKNFLYFSTPFKYKDLTIKGYYDSAMDLGRIGKYYFWGFIIDNDIKQIKNTLNFLKWKNMEDNQLYIANPKIRNINEDVQVWHDNNGTVIGVKTVPAPNTTEKLLLLEKGANMTLLICSIQGVVSSELLKRERPDIQ
;
A
#
# COMPACT_ATOMS: atom_id res chain seq x y z
N MET A 1 -46.83 -7.58 32.99
CA MET A 1 -46.47 -7.71 31.55
C MET A 1 -45.09 -7.09 31.40
N SER A 2 -44.03 -7.89 31.51
CA SER A 2 -42.64 -7.38 31.44
C SER A 2 -42.23 -7.29 29.98
N VAL A 3 -41.97 -6.08 29.51
CA VAL A 3 -41.45 -5.82 28.16
C VAL A 3 -39.93 -6.00 28.23
N PHE A 4 -39.44 -7.07 27.60
CA PHE A 4 -38.01 -7.27 27.35
C PHE A 4 -37.58 -6.37 26.19
N PHE A 5 -36.81 -5.32 26.48
CA PHE A 5 -36.11 -4.56 25.46
C PHE A 5 -34.90 -5.37 24.98
N LEU A 6 -35.01 -5.95 23.78
CA LEU A 6 -33.88 -6.51 23.05
C LEU A 6 -33.03 -5.34 22.55
N PHE A 7 -31.96 -5.02 23.27
CA PHE A 7 -30.88 -4.21 22.73
C PHE A 7 -30.14 -5.05 21.69
N PHE A 8 -30.42 -4.80 20.40
CA PHE A 8 -29.51 -5.22 19.34
C PHE A 8 -28.27 -4.34 19.42
N PRO A 9 -27.08 -4.88 19.73
CA PRO A 9 -25.86 -4.12 19.53
C PRO A 9 -25.71 -3.92 18.01
N PHE A 10 -25.95 -2.69 17.54
CA PHE A 10 -25.38 -2.24 16.28
C PHE A 10 -23.87 -2.24 16.48
N THR A 11 -23.21 -3.33 16.09
CA THR A 11 -21.77 -3.29 15.84
C THR A 11 -21.59 -2.39 14.63
N ALA A 12 -21.34 -1.10 14.86
CA ALA A 12 -20.80 -0.24 13.82
C ALA A 12 -19.50 -0.89 13.37
N LEU A 13 -19.50 -1.51 12.19
CA LEU A 13 -18.27 -1.90 11.53
C LEU A 13 -17.50 -0.59 11.37
N ALA A 14 -16.37 -0.43 12.07
CA ALA A 14 -15.52 0.71 11.86
C ALA A 14 -15.24 0.78 10.35
N ASP A 15 -15.49 1.96 9.79
CA ASP A 15 -15.38 2.13 8.35
C ASP A 15 -13.92 1.93 7.98
N LYS A 16 -13.61 0.94 7.15
CA LYS A 16 -12.24 0.68 6.65
C LYS A 16 -11.78 1.74 5.65
N GLN A 17 -12.60 2.77 5.42
CA GLN A 17 -12.31 3.90 4.57
C GLN A 17 -11.01 4.64 4.90
N PRO A 18 -10.67 4.99 6.16
CA PRO A 18 -9.41 5.64 6.48
C PRO A 18 -8.19 4.80 6.12
N LEU A 19 -8.28 3.46 6.21
CA LEU A 19 -7.17 2.57 5.86
C LEU A 19 -6.81 2.70 4.37
N ILE A 20 -7.80 2.54 3.49
CA ILE A 20 -7.56 2.61 2.04
C ILE A 20 -7.25 4.05 1.61
N GLU A 21 -7.93 5.05 2.18
CA GLU A 21 -7.69 6.46 1.84
C GLU A 21 -6.29 6.93 2.23
N THR A 22 -5.76 6.54 3.39
CA THR A 22 -4.39 6.87 3.76
C THR A 22 -3.37 6.03 3.00
N PHE A 23 -3.70 4.77 2.70
CA PHE A 23 -2.85 3.89 1.91
C PHE A 23 -2.56 4.45 0.51
N VAL A 24 -3.58 4.89 -0.24
CA VAL A 24 -3.40 5.36 -1.63
C VAL A 24 -2.58 6.64 -1.80
N LEU A 25 -2.21 7.28 -0.68
CA LEU A 25 -1.28 8.42 -0.65
C LEU A 25 0.20 8.00 -0.68
N CYS A 26 0.49 6.70 -0.46
CA CYS A 26 1.84 6.15 -0.43
C CYS A 26 2.81 6.94 0.46
N ASN A 27 2.37 7.21 1.69
CA ASN A 27 3.13 7.96 2.68
C ASN A 27 3.06 7.27 4.07
N PRO A 28 3.83 7.75 5.06
CA PRO A 28 3.96 7.08 6.35
C PRO A 28 2.67 7.04 7.18
N ASN A 29 1.71 7.92 6.90
CA ASN A 29 0.49 8.01 7.70
C ASN A 29 -0.29 6.69 7.67
N PHE A 30 -0.15 5.89 6.60
CA PHE A 30 -0.71 4.56 6.52
C PHE A 30 -0.37 3.67 7.74
N PHE A 31 0.88 3.70 8.21
CA PHE A 31 1.30 2.87 9.35
C PHE A 31 0.70 3.35 10.68
N SER A 32 0.53 4.67 10.83
CA SER A 32 -0.22 5.23 11.96
C SER A 32 -1.71 4.88 11.89
N THR A 33 -2.28 4.83 10.68
CA THR A 33 -3.65 4.37 10.47
C THR A 33 -3.80 2.90 10.84
N ILE A 34 -2.84 2.04 10.49
CA ILE A 34 -2.84 0.63 10.94
C ILE A 34 -2.85 0.59 12.47
N TYR A 35 -1.97 1.34 13.14
CA TYR A 35 -1.91 1.34 14.60
C TYR A 35 -3.22 1.75 15.27
N ASN A 36 -3.85 2.81 14.74
CA ASN A 36 -5.12 3.33 15.25
C ASN A 36 -6.30 2.38 15.03
N ASN A 37 -6.20 1.46 14.06
CA ASN A 37 -7.23 0.48 13.72
C ASN A 37 -6.82 -0.97 14.03
N LYS A 38 -5.73 -1.17 14.79
CA LYS A 38 -5.10 -2.49 14.97
C LYS A 38 -6.04 -3.56 15.51
N ASP A 39 -6.89 -3.21 16.49
CA ASP A 39 -7.77 -4.18 17.16
C ASP A 39 -8.84 -4.74 16.19
N GLU A 40 -9.29 -3.93 15.23
CA GLU A 40 -10.18 -4.40 14.16
C GLU A 40 -9.41 -5.21 13.12
N LEU A 41 -8.23 -4.72 12.71
CA LEU A 41 -7.41 -5.38 11.67
C LEU A 41 -6.88 -6.75 12.11
N GLN A 42 -6.66 -6.95 13.41
CA GLN A 42 -6.26 -8.22 14.01
C GLN A 42 -7.28 -9.35 13.80
N GLN A 43 -8.54 -9.04 13.44
CA GLN A 43 -9.53 -10.04 13.08
C GLN A 43 -9.23 -10.70 11.71
N PHE A 44 -8.50 -10.01 10.83
CA PHE A 44 -8.22 -10.44 9.46
C PHE A 44 -6.79 -10.91 9.25
N THR A 45 -5.82 -10.34 9.99
CA THR A 45 -4.39 -10.58 9.80
C THR A 45 -3.58 -10.30 11.05
N ASN A 46 -2.34 -10.80 11.09
CA ASN A 46 -1.41 -10.40 12.13
C ASN A 46 -0.97 -8.94 11.93
N ILE A 47 -1.05 -8.16 13.00
CA ILE A 47 -0.58 -6.77 13.06
C ILE A 47 0.59 -6.71 14.04
N GLN A 48 1.75 -6.29 13.54
CA GLN A 48 2.92 -6.07 14.36
C GLN A 48 2.96 -4.60 14.80
N THR A 49 2.94 -4.37 16.11
CA THR A 49 3.17 -3.05 16.70
C THR A 49 4.67 -2.82 16.86
N VAL A 50 5.13 -1.65 16.45
CA VAL A 50 6.53 -1.23 16.59
C VAL A 50 6.70 -0.35 17.82
N ASP A 51 5.81 0.62 18.01
CA ASP A 51 5.77 1.53 19.16
C ASP A 51 4.34 2.05 19.43
N GLU A 52 4.19 3.16 20.16
CA GLU A 52 2.90 3.73 20.57
C GLU A 52 2.07 4.40 19.47
N ASN A 53 2.59 4.53 18.25
CA ASN A 53 1.86 5.13 17.13
C ASN A 53 2.10 4.41 15.79
N LEU A 54 2.86 3.32 15.79
CA LEU A 54 3.30 2.65 14.58
C LEU A 54 2.98 1.15 14.62
N ALA A 55 2.30 0.68 13.58
CA ALA A 55 2.08 -0.74 13.35
C ALA A 55 2.06 -1.05 11.84
N TYR A 56 2.26 -2.33 11.51
CA TYR A 56 2.25 -2.81 10.13
C TYR A 56 1.66 -4.21 10.01
N ILE A 57 1.22 -4.56 8.80
CA ILE A 57 0.79 -5.93 8.47
C ILE A 57 2.05 -6.73 8.15
N GLN A 58 2.34 -7.75 8.96
CA GLN A 58 3.57 -8.51 8.85
C GLN A 58 3.45 -9.63 7.81
N VAL A 59 4.29 -9.59 6.77
CA VAL A 59 4.55 -10.76 5.90
C VAL A 59 5.67 -11.62 6.47
N THR A 60 5.72 -12.89 6.05
CA THR A 60 6.71 -13.86 6.58
C THR A 60 8.14 -13.42 6.25
N ASN A 61 8.39 -13.03 5.00
CA ASN A 61 9.69 -12.52 4.59
C ASN A 61 9.56 -11.64 3.34
N ARG A 62 9.73 -10.32 3.51
CA ARG A 62 9.60 -9.33 2.43
C ARG A 62 10.68 -9.43 1.34
N VAL A 63 11.82 -10.10 1.58
CA VAL A 63 12.87 -10.28 0.56
C VAL A 63 12.76 -11.61 -0.20
N ASP A 64 11.89 -12.52 0.25
CA ASP A 64 11.66 -13.82 -0.38
C ASP A 64 10.34 -13.77 -1.15
N ALA A 65 10.40 -13.81 -2.48
CA ALA A 65 9.23 -13.68 -3.36
C ALA A 65 8.14 -14.75 -3.13
N SER A 66 8.46 -15.86 -2.47
CA SER A 66 7.47 -16.89 -2.08
C SER A 66 6.78 -16.62 -0.75
N LYS A 67 7.27 -15.63 0.02
CA LYS A 67 6.88 -15.33 1.40
C LYS A 67 6.64 -13.83 1.67
N ASN A 68 6.69 -13.02 0.63
CA ASN A 68 6.50 -11.56 0.67
C ASN A 68 5.02 -11.16 0.58
N PHE A 69 4.11 -12.10 0.82
CA PHE A 69 2.68 -11.88 0.85
C PHE A 69 2.01 -12.81 1.85
N LEU A 70 0.76 -12.50 2.19
CA LEU A 70 -0.14 -13.37 2.92
C LEU A 70 -1.59 -13.14 2.47
N TYR A 71 -2.43 -14.14 2.65
CA TYR A 71 -3.88 -13.99 2.56
C TYR A 71 -4.45 -13.78 3.95
N PHE A 72 -5.47 -12.94 4.04
CA PHE A 72 -6.22 -12.72 5.27
C PHE A 72 -7.04 -13.95 5.63
N SER A 73 -7.24 -14.17 6.93
CA SER A 73 -8.08 -15.25 7.44
C SER A 73 -9.52 -15.16 6.90
N THR A 74 -10.02 -13.92 6.77
CA THR A 74 -11.27 -13.57 6.11
C THR A 74 -11.04 -12.31 5.26
N PRO A 75 -11.49 -12.27 3.99
CA PRO A 75 -11.46 -11.04 3.21
C PRO A 75 -12.36 -9.96 3.83
N PHE A 76 -11.96 -8.70 3.72
CA PHE A 76 -12.82 -7.58 4.12
C PHE A 76 -13.25 -6.74 2.93
N LYS A 77 -14.30 -5.93 3.13
CA LYS A 77 -14.83 -5.04 2.10
C LYS A 77 -14.35 -3.61 2.32
N TYR A 78 -14.04 -2.95 1.21
CA TYR A 78 -13.97 -1.49 1.13
C TYR A 78 -14.80 -1.06 -0.07
N LYS A 79 -15.97 -0.47 0.18
CA LYS A 79 -17.01 -0.26 -0.85
C LYS A 79 -17.25 -1.59 -1.59
N ASP A 80 -17.13 -1.58 -2.92
CA ASP A 80 -17.31 -2.77 -3.76
C ASP A 80 -16.05 -3.65 -3.91
N LEU A 81 -14.93 -3.27 -3.26
CA LEU A 81 -13.68 -4.01 -3.33
C LEU A 81 -13.61 -5.09 -2.25
N THR A 82 -13.07 -6.24 -2.65
CA THR A 82 -12.77 -7.38 -1.77
C THR A 82 -11.27 -7.41 -1.53
N ILE A 83 -10.85 -7.03 -0.33
CA ILE A 83 -9.44 -7.08 0.07
C ILE A 83 -9.18 -8.43 0.70
N LYS A 84 -8.34 -9.25 0.06
CA LYS A 84 -8.11 -10.66 0.44
C LYS A 84 -6.74 -10.94 1.03
N GLY A 85 -5.82 -9.99 0.99
CA GLY A 85 -4.48 -10.20 1.50
C GLY A 85 -3.61 -8.96 1.41
N TYR A 86 -2.35 -9.16 1.80
CA TYR A 86 -1.35 -8.12 1.85
C TYR A 86 -0.07 -8.60 1.15
N TYR A 87 0.58 -7.67 0.47
CA TYR A 87 1.84 -7.84 -0.24
C TYR A 87 2.83 -6.83 0.32
N ASP A 88 4.05 -7.25 0.64
CA ASP A 88 5.15 -6.39 1.08
C ASP A 88 6.47 -6.98 0.61
N SER A 89 7.17 -6.28 -0.28
CA SER A 89 8.37 -6.75 -0.95
C SER A 89 9.49 -5.73 -0.87
N ALA A 90 10.72 -6.19 -0.64
CA ALA A 90 11.93 -5.38 -0.67
C ALA A 90 13.00 -6.05 -1.54
N MET A 91 13.57 -5.29 -2.46
CA MET A 91 14.57 -5.76 -3.42
C MET A 91 15.70 -4.74 -3.56
N ASP A 92 16.95 -5.21 -3.54
CA ASP A 92 18.12 -4.41 -3.90
C ASP A 92 18.68 -4.96 -5.22
N LEU A 93 18.51 -4.17 -6.30
CA LEU A 93 18.96 -4.53 -7.64
C LEU A 93 20.32 -3.90 -7.97
N GLY A 94 21.09 -3.52 -6.95
CA GLY A 94 22.41 -2.91 -7.08
C GLY A 94 22.34 -1.59 -7.83
N ARG A 95 22.95 -1.53 -9.03
CA ARG A 95 23.02 -0.30 -9.84
C ARG A 95 21.67 0.19 -10.34
N ILE A 96 20.66 -0.67 -10.37
CA ILE A 96 19.29 -0.33 -10.80
C ILE A 96 18.50 0.33 -9.65
N GLY A 97 18.99 0.20 -8.41
CA GLY A 97 18.41 0.83 -7.23
C GLY A 97 17.70 -0.15 -6.31
N LYS A 98 17.11 0.41 -5.25
CA LYS A 98 16.33 -0.32 -4.25
C LYS A 98 14.85 -0.11 -4.52
N TYR A 99 14.07 -1.16 -4.31
CA TYR A 99 12.64 -1.19 -4.58
C TYR A 99 11.90 -1.74 -3.37
N TYR A 100 10.94 -0.97 -2.89
CA TYR A 100 10.08 -1.34 -1.77
C TYR A 100 8.64 -1.21 -2.20
N PHE A 101 7.88 -2.29 -2.04
CA PHE A 101 6.47 -2.36 -2.39
C PHE A 101 5.66 -2.77 -1.18
N TRP A 102 4.47 -2.21 -1.00
CA TRP A 102 3.56 -2.63 0.06
C TRP A 102 2.13 -2.32 -0.32
N GLY A 103 1.17 -3.14 0.09
CA GLY A 103 -0.24 -2.90 -0.17
C GLY A 103 -1.06 -4.17 -0.25
N PHE A 104 -2.16 -4.09 -0.98
CA PHE A 104 -3.25 -5.05 -0.86
C PHE A 104 -3.38 -5.95 -2.08
N ILE A 105 -3.73 -7.21 -1.81
CA ILE A 105 -4.22 -8.15 -2.81
C ILE A 105 -5.74 -7.98 -2.89
N ILE A 106 -6.24 -7.62 -4.07
CA ILE A 106 -7.67 -7.34 -4.30
C ILE A 106 -8.27 -8.42 -5.19
N ASP A 107 -9.46 -8.90 -4.82
CA ASP A 107 -10.24 -9.89 -5.58
C ASP A 107 -11.27 -9.21 -6.49
N ASN A 108 -10.79 -8.28 -7.29
CA ASN A 108 -11.58 -7.54 -8.27
C ASN A 108 -10.75 -7.35 -9.53
N ASP A 109 -11.43 -7.11 -10.65
CA ASP A 109 -10.74 -6.72 -11.87
C ASP A 109 -10.28 -5.25 -11.82
N ILE A 110 -9.35 -4.91 -12.73
CA ILE A 110 -8.77 -3.56 -12.83
C ILE A 110 -9.85 -2.49 -13.03
N LYS A 111 -10.90 -2.77 -13.79
CA LYS A 111 -11.97 -1.80 -14.10
C LYS A 111 -12.79 -1.51 -12.84
N GLN A 112 -13.16 -2.54 -12.08
CA GLN A 112 -13.86 -2.38 -10.80
C GLN A 112 -13.03 -1.56 -9.82
N ILE A 113 -11.74 -1.88 -9.67
CA ILE A 113 -10.84 -1.14 -8.75
C ILE A 113 -10.76 0.34 -9.15
N LYS A 114 -10.55 0.63 -10.44
CA LYS A 114 -10.50 2.01 -10.93
C LYS A 114 -11.81 2.76 -10.76
N ASN A 115 -12.95 2.09 -10.96
CA ASN A 115 -14.27 2.69 -10.78
C ASN A 115 -14.54 3.02 -9.30
N THR A 116 -14.18 2.12 -8.38
CA THR A 116 -14.33 2.37 -6.95
C THR A 116 -13.36 3.43 -6.43
N LEU A 117 -12.16 3.51 -7.02
CA LEU A 117 -11.12 4.51 -6.73
C LEU A 117 -11.09 5.62 -7.80
N ASN A 118 -12.26 6.08 -8.24
CA ASN A 118 -12.40 7.10 -9.30
C ASN A 118 -11.91 8.50 -8.91
N PHE A 119 -11.67 8.74 -7.62
CA PHE A 119 -11.04 9.96 -7.12
C PHE A 119 -9.54 10.02 -7.44
N LEU A 120 -8.93 8.91 -7.85
CA LEU A 120 -7.54 8.87 -8.31
C LEU A 120 -7.45 9.11 -9.82
N LYS A 121 -6.45 9.92 -10.22
CA LYS A 121 -6.12 10.14 -11.63
C LYS A 121 -5.22 9.00 -12.14
N TRP A 122 -5.85 7.91 -12.58
CA TRP A 122 -5.14 6.76 -13.13
C TRP A 122 -4.49 7.06 -14.48
N LYS A 123 -3.16 6.91 -14.55
CA LYS A 123 -2.41 6.89 -15.81
C LYS A 123 -2.24 5.44 -16.27
N ASN A 124 -2.59 5.19 -17.52
CA ASN A 124 -2.41 3.90 -18.16
C ASN A 124 -0.94 3.70 -18.55
N MET A 125 -0.37 2.57 -18.17
CA MET A 125 0.99 2.18 -18.54
C MET A 125 1.01 0.95 -19.42
N GLU A 126 0.13 -0.02 -19.16
CA GLU A 126 -0.08 -1.21 -19.96
C GLU A 126 -1.56 -1.60 -19.86
N ASP A 127 -2.25 -1.68 -20.99
CA ASP A 127 -3.70 -1.86 -21.04
C ASP A 127 -4.16 -3.08 -20.25
N ASN A 128 -5.12 -2.87 -19.34
CA ASN A 128 -5.70 -3.90 -18.48
C ASN A 128 -4.68 -4.66 -17.60
N GLN A 129 -3.47 -4.11 -17.46
CA GLN A 129 -2.34 -4.80 -16.83
C GLN A 129 -1.64 -3.93 -15.79
N LEU A 130 -1.37 -2.66 -16.10
CA LEU A 130 -0.64 -1.75 -15.22
C LEU A 130 -1.15 -0.31 -15.33
N TYR A 131 -1.54 0.23 -14.18
CA TYR A 131 -1.93 1.63 -14.01
C TYR A 131 -1.18 2.23 -12.83
N ILE A 132 -0.93 3.54 -12.89
CA ILE A 132 -0.28 4.28 -11.81
C ILE A 132 -1.10 5.49 -11.40
N ALA A 133 -0.93 5.94 -10.16
CA ALA A 133 -1.50 7.18 -9.66
C ALA A 133 -0.54 7.88 -8.68
N ASN A 134 -0.73 9.19 -8.53
CA ASN A 134 0.00 10.06 -7.60
C ASN A 134 1.53 9.92 -7.66
N PRO A 135 2.18 9.89 -8.84
CA PRO A 135 3.62 9.70 -8.90
C PRO A 135 4.36 10.94 -8.38
N LYS A 136 5.35 10.69 -7.52
CA LYS A 136 6.23 11.70 -6.94
C LYS A 136 7.69 11.35 -7.19
N ILE A 137 8.54 12.36 -7.30
CA ILE A 137 9.99 12.22 -7.50
C ILE A 137 10.76 13.21 -6.63
N ARG A 138 11.97 12.85 -6.25
CA ARG A 138 12.93 13.75 -5.61
C ARG A 138 14.35 13.49 -6.10
N ASN A 139 15.19 14.52 -6.08
CA ASN A 139 16.62 14.36 -6.25
C ASN A 139 17.27 13.98 -4.90
N ILE A 140 18.35 13.20 -4.94
CA ILE A 140 19.05 12.78 -3.72
C ILE A 140 19.75 13.93 -2.97
N ASN A 141 20.02 15.05 -3.66
CA ASN A 141 20.65 16.23 -3.06
C ASN A 141 19.64 17.15 -2.36
N GLU A 142 18.34 16.89 -2.51
CA GLU A 142 17.30 17.63 -1.81
C GLU A 142 17.09 17.06 -0.40
N ASP A 143 16.50 17.87 0.46
CA ASP A 143 16.04 17.41 1.77
C ASP A 143 15.04 16.24 1.63
N VAL A 144 15.09 15.28 2.55
CA VAL A 144 14.28 14.04 2.51
C VAL A 144 12.77 14.29 2.57
N GLN A 145 12.34 15.49 2.94
CA GLN A 145 10.94 15.91 3.01
C GLN A 145 10.40 16.44 1.68
N VAL A 146 11.30 16.82 0.77
CA VAL A 146 10.94 17.46 -0.49
C VAL A 146 10.55 16.39 -1.51
N TRP A 147 9.32 16.49 -1.99
CA TRP A 147 8.77 15.65 -3.05
C TRP A 147 8.09 16.52 -4.10
N HIS A 148 8.39 16.26 -5.37
CA HIS A 148 7.79 16.93 -6.52
C HIS A 148 6.81 16.01 -7.23
N ASP A 149 5.81 16.59 -7.89
CA ASP A 149 4.98 15.84 -8.83
C ASP A 149 5.84 15.29 -9.97
N ASN A 150 5.80 13.98 -10.18
CA ASN A 150 6.49 13.36 -11.30
C ASN A 150 5.58 13.34 -12.53
N ASN A 151 5.56 14.47 -13.23
CA ASN A 151 4.83 14.63 -14.50
C ASN A 151 5.59 14.03 -15.70
N GLY A 152 6.84 13.61 -15.49
CA GLY A 152 7.66 12.97 -16.49
C GLY A 152 7.20 11.54 -16.81
N THR A 153 7.95 10.93 -17.73
CA THR A 153 7.78 9.55 -18.14
C THR A 153 8.15 8.59 -17.01
N VAL A 154 7.25 8.37 -16.06
CA VAL A 154 7.13 7.03 -15.47
C VAL A 154 6.74 6.15 -16.65
N ILE A 155 7.69 5.47 -17.32
CA ILE A 155 7.41 4.50 -18.40
C ILE A 155 7.27 3.13 -17.75
N GLY A 156 6.31 3.00 -16.83
CA GLY A 156 5.98 1.75 -16.17
C GLY A 156 6.99 1.36 -15.08
N VAL A 157 6.54 0.48 -14.20
CA VAL A 157 7.30 -0.11 -13.07
C VAL A 157 8.53 -0.90 -13.55
N LYS A 158 8.59 -1.21 -14.86
CA LYS A 158 9.75 -1.80 -15.55
C LYS A 158 10.83 -0.78 -15.93
N THR A 159 10.64 0.51 -15.65
CA THR A 159 11.70 1.50 -15.87
C THR A 159 12.55 1.71 -14.63
N VAL A 160 13.86 1.75 -14.90
CA VAL A 160 14.88 2.19 -13.97
C VAL A 160 14.59 3.67 -13.64
N PRO A 161 14.40 4.04 -12.36
CA PRO A 161 14.26 5.43 -11.97
C PRO A 161 15.41 6.28 -12.54
N ALA A 162 15.14 7.55 -12.80
CA ALA A 162 16.18 8.44 -13.31
C ALA A 162 17.43 8.43 -12.40
N PRO A 163 18.65 8.55 -12.95
CA PRO A 163 19.85 8.57 -12.14
C PRO A 163 19.76 9.65 -11.03
N ASN A 164 20.23 9.30 -9.83
CA ASN A 164 20.24 10.19 -8.67
C ASN A 164 18.85 10.68 -8.23
N THR A 165 17.80 9.89 -8.48
CA THR A 165 16.45 10.17 -7.99
C THR A 165 15.87 9.02 -7.17
N THR A 166 14.86 9.37 -6.37
CA THR A 166 13.90 8.41 -5.80
C THR A 166 12.52 8.75 -6.29
N GLU A 167 11.73 7.73 -6.60
CA GLU A 167 10.33 7.87 -6.96
C GLU A 167 9.43 7.13 -5.96
N LYS A 168 8.21 7.64 -5.78
CA LYS A 168 7.14 6.89 -5.13
C LYS A 168 5.82 7.07 -5.84
N LEU A 169 5.04 6.00 -5.93
CA LEU A 169 3.78 5.99 -6.66
C LEU A 169 2.88 4.84 -6.22
N LEU A 170 1.58 5.02 -6.45
CA LEU A 170 0.59 3.97 -6.34
C LEU A 170 0.54 3.18 -7.64
N LEU A 171 0.51 1.86 -7.53
CA LEU A 171 0.45 0.91 -8.62
C LEU A 171 -0.83 0.08 -8.49
N LEU A 172 -1.49 -0.09 -9.61
CA LEU A 172 -2.54 -1.07 -9.80
C LEU A 172 -2.07 -2.04 -10.88
N GLU A 173 -1.72 -3.25 -10.48
CA GLU A 173 -1.07 -4.25 -11.33
C GLU A 173 -1.85 -5.56 -11.33
N LYS A 174 -2.00 -6.16 -12.51
CA LYS A 174 -2.55 -7.51 -12.66
C LYS A 174 -1.41 -8.51 -12.85
N GLY A 175 -0.97 -9.17 -11.78
CA GLY A 175 -0.06 -10.31 -11.88
C GLY A 175 -0.76 -11.56 -12.44
N ALA A 176 0.02 -12.63 -12.63
CA ALA A 176 -0.52 -13.91 -13.12
C ALA A 176 -1.62 -14.49 -12.21
N ASN A 177 -1.47 -14.33 -10.89
CA ASN A 177 -2.36 -14.94 -9.89
C ASN A 177 -3.04 -13.92 -8.96
N MET A 178 -2.70 -12.63 -9.08
CA MET A 178 -3.10 -11.61 -8.11
C MET A 178 -3.32 -10.27 -8.80
N THR A 179 -4.38 -9.57 -8.42
CA THR A 179 -4.50 -8.12 -8.67
C THR A 179 -3.97 -7.39 -7.45
N LEU A 180 -2.98 -6.53 -7.65
CA LEU A 180 -2.27 -5.82 -6.60
C LEU A 180 -2.61 -4.33 -6.68
N LEU A 181 -2.96 -3.76 -5.55
CA LEU A 181 -2.99 -2.31 -5.34
C LEU A 181 -1.89 -2.00 -4.33
N ILE A 182 -0.74 -1.53 -4.80
CA ILE A 182 0.49 -1.42 -4.01
C ILE A 182 1.12 -0.04 -4.15
N CYS A 183 1.60 0.50 -3.05
CA CYS A 183 2.52 1.62 -3.05
C CYS A 183 3.94 1.13 -3.34
N SER A 184 4.74 2.03 -3.91
CA SER A 184 6.14 1.78 -4.23
C SER A 184 7.02 2.94 -3.81
N ILE A 185 8.26 2.62 -3.41
CA ILE A 185 9.39 3.55 -3.32
C ILE A 185 10.56 2.90 -4.04
N GLN A 186 11.12 3.57 -5.03
CA GLN A 186 12.11 2.98 -5.93
C GLN A 186 13.21 3.95 -6.35
N GLY A 187 14.42 3.43 -6.57
CA GLY A 187 15.59 4.19 -7.03
C GLY A 187 16.68 4.29 -5.97
N VAL A 188 17.24 5.49 -5.80
CA VAL A 188 18.33 5.73 -4.82
C VAL A 188 17.76 6.02 -3.43
N VAL A 189 17.37 4.97 -2.71
CA VAL A 189 16.75 5.07 -1.38
C VAL A 189 17.81 5.05 -0.28
N SER A 190 18.04 6.20 0.35
CA SER A 190 18.91 6.30 1.55
C SER A 190 18.23 5.66 2.77
N SER A 191 19.01 5.25 3.78
CA SER A 191 18.47 4.69 5.01
C SER A 191 17.59 5.69 5.78
N GLU A 192 17.94 6.97 5.74
CA GLU A 192 17.13 8.04 6.36
C GLU A 192 15.77 8.18 5.68
N LEU A 193 15.75 8.22 4.34
CA LEU A 193 14.51 8.27 3.57
C LEU A 193 13.66 7.03 3.82
N LEU A 194 14.30 5.86 3.86
CA LEU A 194 13.61 4.60 4.13
C LEU A 194 12.94 4.61 5.50
N LYS A 195 13.65 4.98 6.56
CA LYS A 195 13.08 5.07 7.92
C LYS A 195 11.90 6.04 8.00
N ARG A 196 11.94 7.13 7.22
CA ARG A 196 10.84 8.09 7.16
C ARG A 196 9.63 7.51 6.43
N GLU A 197 9.83 6.97 5.23
CA GLU A 197 8.75 6.58 4.31
C GLU A 197 8.20 5.17 4.58
N ARG A 198 9.04 4.30 5.13
CA ARG A 198 8.78 2.93 5.56
C ARG A 198 9.27 2.72 6.99
N PRO A 199 8.65 3.39 7.98
CA PRO A 199 9.02 3.25 9.38
C PRO A 199 8.86 1.82 9.93
N ASP A 200 8.15 0.94 9.20
CA ASP A 200 8.07 -0.50 9.44
C ASP A 200 9.34 -1.29 9.05
N ILE A 201 10.32 -0.66 8.41
CA ILE A 201 11.62 -1.23 8.05
C ILE A 201 12.69 -0.56 8.92
N GLN A 202 13.14 -1.26 9.96
CA GLN A 202 14.20 -0.81 10.87
C GLN A 202 15.55 -1.46 10.58
#